data_AF-A0A329RNL3-F1
#
_entry.id   AF-A0A329RNL3-F1
#
_cell.length_a   1.000
_cell.length_b   1.000
_cell.length_c   1.000
_cell.angle_alpha   90.00
_cell.angle_beta   90.00
_cell.angle_gamma   90.00
#
_symmetry.space_group_name_H-M   'P 1'
#
loop_
_entity.id
_entity.type
_entity.pdbx_description
1 polymer ?
#
loop_
_entity_poly.entity_id
_entity_poly.type
_entity_poly.pdbx_seq_one_letter_code
_entity_poly.pdbx_strand_id
1 'polypeptide(L)'
;MALHYSRNNPVDLCSHELQRLPEANRDGSYVWGDYLTLKIHPPRDVRLLNLENAVTTTTTNYDVPLKGINYHMHAKNIPLETLPAIATLPGDVQVVGIGTSILESAKAARIELPSHKGRHVNCIAVSTVCSGTPPSWRATSTQSGMVVLPAIESSTAVQKRVEATASVLHANDLKWPHRGDLLVLSIHWGPNWAYREHDDTQEQTFRREYAHRVIDELGVDLVYGHSSHHIRGMELYRGKLIVYGAGDLVNDYEGFKNHADTVYNTLGALFLVDVNGGTLSQLCLVPTFMNRLSLQRVKKQSYERWDPIRSRTVEYPNGVTEFFNELSRRDVGLDRSDTEARKGGDEGTPVELHVEDE
;
A
#
# COMPACT_ATOMS: atom_id res chain seq x y z
N MET A 1 -20.27 19.04 -13.45
CA MET A 1 -21.48 18.46 -12.84
C MET A 1 -22.06 17.46 -13.83
N ALA A 2 -21.81 16.17 -13.63
CA ALA A 2 -22.55 15.02 -14.16
C ALA A 2 -21.87 13.73 -13.63
N LEU A 3 -22.36 13.25 -12.49
CA LEU A 3 -22.15 11.88 -12.03
C LEU A 3 -23.31 11.05 -12.60
N HIS A 4 -23.01 10.03 -13.40
CA HIS A 4 -23.97 9.00 -13.84
C HIS A 4 -23.17 7.67 -13.85
N TYR A 5 -23.57 6.60 -13.16
CA TYR A 5 -24.82 5.90 -13.41
C TYR A 5 -25.36 4.98 -12.28
N SER A 6 -26.65 4.68 -12.50
CA SER A 6 -27.56 3.61 -12.04
C SER A 6 -28.06 3.61 -10.60
N ARG A 7 -29.39 3.59 -10.50
CA ARG A 7 -30.20 4.28 -9.49
C ARG A 7 -31.00 3.33 -8.59
N ASN A 8 -30.57 2.08 -8.47
CA ASN A 8 -31.32 1.07 -7.73
C ASN A 8 -30.46 0.44 -6.62
N ASN A 9 -30.45 1.14 -5.47
CA ASN A 9 -30.29 0.56 -4.12
C ASN A 9 -28.85 0.10 -3.75
N PRO A 10 -28.06 0.85 -2.93
CA PRO A 10 -28.32 1.42 -1.59
C PRO A 10 -27.61 2.79 -1.35
N VAL A 11 -28.00 3.80 -2.14
CA VAL A 11 -27.13 4.89 -2.65
C VAL A 11 -27.13 6.20 -1.82
N ASP A 12 -27.65 6.24 -0.60
CA ASP A 12 -27.87 7.54 0.07
C ASP A 12 -26.66 8.15 0.83
N LEU A 13 -25.61 7.39 1.10
CA LEU A 13 -24.38 7.95 1.71
C LEU A 13 -23.52 8.70 0.65
N CYS A 14 -23.35 8.11 -0.53
CA CYS A 14 -22.36 8.57 -1.50
C CYS A 14 -22.72 9.93 -2.14
N SER A 15 -23.99 10.17 -2.50
CA SER A 15 -24.32 11.40 -3.24
C SER A 15 -24.33 12.69 -2.40
N HIS A 16 -24.74 12.59 -1.13
CA HIS A 16 -24.92 13.75 -0.26
C HIS A 16 -23.66 14.05 0.58
N GLU A 17 -22.92 13.02 1.02
CA GLU A 17 -21.64 13.23 1.71
C GLU A 17 -20.58 13.75 0.73
N LEU A 18 -20.50 13.23 -0.49
CA LEU A 18 -19.58 13.77 -1.52
C LEU A 18 -19.89 15.24 -1.88
N GLN A 19 -21.16 15.66 -1.83
CA GLN A 19 -21.52 17.06 -2.06
C GLN A 19 -21.06 17.99 -0.94
N ARG A 20 -21.02 17.49 0.30
CA ARG A 20 -20.59 18.26 1.48
C ARG A 20 -19.08 18.17 1.73
N LEU A 21 -18.41 17.17 1.16
CA LEU A 21 -16.98 16.91 1.37
C LEU A 21 -16.10 18.14 1.11
N PRO A 22 -16.29 18.96 0.06
CA PRO A 22 -15.46 20.14 -0.16
C PRO A 22 -15.56 21.19 0.95
N GLU A 23 -16.74 21.32 1.57
CA GLU A 23 -16.95 22.25 2.68
C GLU A 23 -16.46 21.65 4.00
N ALA A 24 -16.79 20.37 4.26
CA ALA A 24 -16.40 19.66 5.47
C ALA A 24 -14.88 19.42 5.56
N ASN A 25 -14.22 19.22 4.42
CA ASN A 25 -12.79 18.94 4.32
C ASN A 25 -11.96 20.17 3.89
N ARG A 26 -12.48 21.39 4.05
CA ARG A 26 -11.80 22.62 3.58
C ARG A 26 -10.38 22.77 4.13
N ASP A 27 -10.11 22.27 5.33
CA ASP A 27 -8.79 22.29 5.99
C ASP A 27 -8.09 20.92 6.00
N GLY A 28 -8.65 19.92 5.31
CA GLY A 28 -8.15 18.55 5.28
C GLY A 28 -8.50 17.71 6.50
N SER A 29 -9.12 18.28 7.55
CA SER A 29 -9.32 17.57 8.81
C SER A 29 -10.34 16.45 8.77
N TYR A 30 -11.34 16.55 7.89
CA TYR A 30 -12.41 15.55 7.81
C TYR A 30 -11.86 14.22 7.27
N VAL A 31 -11.18 14.24 6.13
CA VAL A 31 -10.68 13.02 5.46
C VAL A 31 -9.58 12.36 6.27
N TRP A 32 -8.64 13.16 6.78
CA TRP A 32 -7.51 12.65 7.55
C TRP A 32 -7.90 12.30 8.99
N GLY A 33 -9.01 12.83 9.50
CA GLY A 33 -9.65 12.43 10.75
C GLY A 33 -8.68 12.26 11.91
N ASP A 34 -8.69 11.07 12.52
CA ASP A 34 -7.88 10.77 13.70
C ASP A 34 -6.37 10.84 13.44
N TYR A 35 -5.89 10.70 12.18
CA TYR A 35 -4.46 10.77 11.85
C TYR A 35 -3.85 12.11 12.25
N LEU A 36 -4.56 13.23 12.04
CA LEU A 36 -4.03 14.56 12.38
C LEU A 36 -3.87 14.77 13.89
N THR A 37 -4.58 14.00 14.70
CA THR A 37 -4.51 14.08 16.17
C THR A 37 -3.61 13.01 16.77
N LEU A 38 -3.08 12.10 15.95
CA LEU A 38 -2.25 11.00 16.41
C LEU A 38 -0.88 11.51 16.83
N LYS A 39 -0.52 11.26 18.10
CA LYS A 39 0.80 11.55 18.64
C LYS A 39 1.69 10.33 18.47
N ILE A 40 2.54 10.34 17.44
CA ILE A 40 3.54 9.30 17.21
C ILE A 40 4.85 9.74 17.87
N HIS A 41 5.25 9.03 18.93
CA HIS A 41 6.50 9.28 19.66
C HIS A 41 7.38 8.02 19.70
N PRO A 42 8.69 8.13 19.38
CA PRO A 42 9.35 9.31 18.80
C PRO A 42 8.80 9.65 17.39
N PRO A 43 8.97 10.91 16.92
CA PRO A 43 8.60 11.27 15.55
C PRO A 43 9.37 10.40 14.56
N ARG A 44 8.71 9.99 13.47
CA ARG A 44 9.33 9.18 12.42
C ARG A 44 10.20 10.05 11.52
N ASP A 45 11.37 9.52 11.13
CA ASP A 45 12.32 10.20 10.24
C ASP A 45 11.77 10.41 8.82
N VAL A 46 11.00 9.44 8.31
CA VAL A 46 10.39 9.46 6.97
C VAL A 46 8.97 8.93 7.06
N ARG A 47 8.08 9.45 6.22
CA ARG A 47 6.72 8.95 6.02
C ARG A 47 6.56 8.53 4.55
N LEU A 48 6.14 7.29 4.33
CA LEU A 48 5.83 6.78 3.00
C LEU A 48 4.31 6.68 2.87
N LEU A 49 3.76 7.29 1.82
CA LEU A 49 2.33 7.34 1.55
C LEU A 49 2.08 6.87 0.12
N ASN A 50 1.39 5.74 -0.03
CA ASN A 50 0.85 5.35 -1.34
C ASN A 50 -0.38 6.20 -1.65
N LEU A 51 -0.31 7.04 -2.68
CA LEU A 51 -1.43 7.80 -3.20
C LEU A 51 -1.92 7.13 -4.47
N GLU A 52 -2.79 6.13 -4.32
CA GLU A 52 -3.24 5.32 -5.45
C GLU A 52 -4.39 5.97 -6.20
N ASN A 53 -4.27 7.23 -6.65
CA ASN A 53 -5.38 7.96 -7.28
C ASN A 53 -5.07 8.45 -8.70
N ALA A 54 -5.98 8.18 -9.66
CA ALA A 54 -5.91 8.83 -10.96
C ALA A 54 -6.43 10.27 -10.84
N VAL A 55 -5.50 11.22 -10.86
CA VAL A 55 -5.87 12.63 -10.93
C VAL A 55 -6.12 13.01 -12.38
N THR A 56 -7.37 13.22 -12.76
CA THR A 56 -7.73 13.63 -14.12
C THR A 56 -8.64 14.87 -14.12
N THR A 57 -8.56 15.69 -15.17
CA THR A 57 -9.52 16.80 -15.40
C THR A 57 -10.79 16.31 -16.09
N THR A 58 -10.79 15.08 -16.61
CA THR A 58 -11.89 14.43 -17.30
C THR A 58 -11.95 12.94 -16.97
N THR A 59 -13.15 12.39 -16.94
CA THR A 59 -13.43 10.95 -16.81
C THR A 59 -13.72 10.31 -18.18
N THR A 60 -13.50 11.03 -19.27
CA THR A 60 -13.76 10.55 -20.65
C THR A 60 -12.52 10.01 -21.36
N ASN A 61 -11.41 9.77 -20.63
CA ASN A 61 -10.23 9.17 -21.26
C ASN A 61 -10.59 7.76 -21.75
N TYR A 62 -9.97 7.32 -22.84
CA TYR A 62 -10.34 6.08 -23.53
C TYR A 62 -10.19 4.82 -22.64
N ASP A 63 -9.33 4.89 -21.63
CA ASP A 63 -9.03 3.81 -20.68
C ASP A 63 -10.04 3.72 -19.54
N VAL A 64 -10.78 4.80 -19.24
CA VAL A 64 -11.81 4.82 -18.18
C VAL A 64 -12.90 3.78 -18.43
N PRO A 65 -13.53 3.67 -19.61
CA PRO A 65 -14.52 2.63 -19.86
C PRO A 65 -13.96 1.19 -19.81
N LEU A 66 -12.64 1.02 -19.93
CA LEU A 66 -11.97 -0.28 -19.99
C LEU A 66 -11.48 -0.75 -18.62
N LYS A 67 -11.43 0.14 -17.63
CA LYS A 67 -11.12 -0.21 -16.26
C LYS A 67 -12.37 -0.70 -15.54
N GLY A 68 -12.28 -1.89 -14.94
CA GLY A 68 -13.32 -2.42 -14.06
C GLY A 68 -13.54 -1.57 -12.80
N ILE A 69 -12.54 -0.76 -12.42
CA ILE A 69 -12.58 0.20 -11.30
C ILE A 69 -12.01 1.54 -11.79
N ASN A 70 -12.85 2.57 -11.79
CA ASN A 70 -12.51 3.92 -12.22
C ASN A 70 -12.38 4.85 -11.02
N TYR A 71 -11.26 4.77 -10.31
CA TYR A 71 -10.93 5.70 -9.24
C TYR A 71 -10.36 6.99 -9.84
N HIS A 72 -11.11 8.09 -9.73
CA HIS A 72 -10.75 9.39 -10.29
C HIS A 72 -10.96 10.51 -9.28
N MET A 73 -9.87 11.16 -8.87
CA MET A 73 -9.93 12.49 -8.27
C MET A 73 -9.92 13.54 -9.38
N HIS A 74 -10.91 14.43 -9.36
CA HIS A 74 -10.86 15.58 -10.26
C HIS A 74 -9.67 16.45 -9.87
N ALA A 75 -8.85 16.87 -10.83
CA ALA A 75 -7.69 17.74 -10.58
C ALA A 75 -7.98 19.04 -9.77
N LYS A 76 -9.24 19.53 -9.77
CA LYS A 76 -9.68 20.69 -8.97
C LYS A 76 -9.83 20.38 -7.48
N ASN A 77 -9.85 19.11 -7.11
CA ASN A 77 -9.86 18.64 -5.73
C ASN A 77 -8.45 18.41 -5.19
N ILE A 78 -7.41 18.42 -6.04
CA ILE A 78 -6.01 18.36 -5.57
C ILE A 78 -5.72 19.46 -4.53
N PRO A 79 -6.11 20.74 -4.73
CA PRO A 79 -5.96 21.79 -3.71
C PRO A 79 -6.81 21.63 -2.45
N LEU A 80 -7.73 20.66 -2.39
CA LEU A 80 -8.69 20.45 -1.28
C LEU A 80 -8.49 19.12 -0.53
N GLU A 81 -7.98 18.09 -1.20
CA GLU A 81 -7.88 16.73 -0.66
C GLU A 81 -6.41 16.28 -0.50
N THR A 82 -5.54 16.66 -1.43
CA THR A 82 -4.15 16.16 -1.51
C THR A 82 -3.12 17.22 -1.13
N LEU A 83 -3.22 18.46 -1.64
CA LEU A 83 -2.28 19.54 -1.33
C LEU A 83 -2.41 20.12 0.07
N PRO A 84 -3.61 20.30 0.68
CA PRO A 84 -3.68 20.76 2.07
C PRO A 84 -3.06 19.74 3.03
N ALA A 85 -3.20 18.46 2.74
CA ALA A 85 -2.56 17.39 3.52
C ALA A 85 -1.05 17.36 3.29
N ILE A 86 -0.59 17.32 2.04
CA ILE A 86 0.84 17.32 1.69
C ILE A 86 1.54 18.61 2.17
N ALA A 87 0.87 19.77 2.12
CA ALA A 87 1.40 21.05 2.59
C ALA A 87 1.30 21.25 4.11
N THR A 88 0.48 20.46 4.82
CA THR A 88 0.45 20.42 6.30
C THR A 88 1.32 19.31 6.88
N LEU A 89 1.72 18.32 6.07
CA LEU A 89 2.72 17.34 6.44
C LEU A 89 4.07 18.07 6.58
N PRO A 90 4.70 18.07 7.77
CA PRO A 90 5.97 18.73 7.96
C PRO A 90 7.08 18.01 7.17
N GLY A 91 7.94 18.78 6.50
CA GLY A 91 9.15 18.28 5.82
C GLY A 91 9.12 18.40 4.30
N ASP A 92 10.19 17.95 3.66
CA ASP A 92 10.31 17.91 2.20
C ASP A 92 9.54 16.71 1.62
N VAL A 93 8.77 16.93 0.57
CA VAL A 93 7.98 15.89 -0.10
C VAL A 93 8.62 15.55 -1.43
N GLN A 94 8.84 14.26 -1.67
CA GLN A 94 9.34 13.73 -2.94
C GLN A 94 8.33 12.72 -3.52
N VAL A 95 8.11 12.80 -4.83
CA VAL A 95 7.28 11.85 -5.58
C VAL A 95 8.20 10.83 -6.25
N VAL A 96 7.81 9.56 -6.21
CA VAL A 96 8.55 8.43 -6.80
C VAL A 96 7.60 7.59 -7.65
N GLY A 97 8.10 6.99 -8.74
CA GLY A 97 7.37 5.99 -9.53
C GLY A 97 6.52 6.52 -10.69
N ILE A 98 6.41 7.84 -10.85
CA ILE A 98 5.70 8.49 -11.95
C ILE A 98 6.56 9.61 -12.54
N GLY A 99 6.49 9.80 -13.85
CA GLY A 99 7.22 10.88 -14.54
C GLY A 99 6.73 11.12 -15.96
N THR A 100 7.26 12.17 -16.59
CA THR A 100 6.99 12.50 -18.00
C THR A 100 7.76 11.63 -18.98
N SER A 101 8.72 10.85 -18.47
CA SER A 101 9.49 9.86 -19.21
C SER A 101 9.86 8.67 -18.31
N ILE A 102 10.41 7.61 -18.90
CA ILE A 102 10.91 6.45 -18.17
C ILE A 102 12.08 6.80 -17.23
N LEU A 103 12.92 7.78 -17.58
CA LEU A 103 14.02 8.22 -16.73
C LEU A 103 13.50 8.93 -15.48
N GLU A 104 12.50 9.79 -15.62
CA GLU A 104 11.87 10.44 -14.47
C GLU A 104 11.07 9.45 -13.62
N SER A 105 10.33 8.54 -14.25
CA SER A 105 9.52 7.55 -13.54
C SER A 105 10.37 6.57 -12.73
N ALA A 106 11.57 6.25 -13.23
CA ALA A 106 12.53 5.38 -12.57
C ALA A 106 13.40 6.11 -11.53
N LYS A 107 13.29 7.43 -11.39
CA LYS A 107 14.11 8.20 -10.46
C LYS A 107 13.75 7.85 -9.02
N ALA A 108 14.75 7.50 -8.23
CA ALA A 108 14.60 7.22 -6.81
C ALA A 108 14.32 8.53 -6.04
N ALA A 109 13.44 8.46 -5.06
CA ALA A 109 13.39 9.47 -4.01
C ALA A 109 14.55 9.23 -3.04
N ARG A 110 15.31 10.28 -2.72
CA ARG A 110 16.45 10.21 -1.80
C ARG A 110 16.24 11.23 -0.69
N ILE A 111 15.94 10.73 0.50
CA ILE A 111 15.56 11.54 1.65
C ILE A 111 16.61 11.36 2.73
N GLU A 112 17.27 12.45 3.15
CA GLU A 112 18.20 12.42 4.27
C GLU A 112 17.44 12.16 5.58
N LEU A 113 17.95 11.26 6.41
CA LEU A 113 17.36 10.91 7.71
C LEU A 113 17.68 12.02 8.73
N PRO A 114 16.68 12.75 9.27
CA PRO A 114 16.93 13.84 10.21
C PRO A 114 17.70 13.39 11.46
N SER A 115 17.42 12.19 11.99
CA SER A 115 18.09 11.63 13.16
C SER A 115 19.48 11.04 12.84
N HIS A 116 19.83 10.89 11.57
CA HIS A 116 21.06 10.23 11.11
C HIS A 116 21.74 10.99 9.97
N LYS A 117 22.42 12.10 10.30
CA LYS A 117 23.11 12.96 9.33
C LYS A 117 23.97 12.18 8.33
N GLY A 118 23.82 12.48 7.04
CA GLY A 118 24.52 11.83 5.94
C GLY A 118 24.02 10.43 5.60
N ARG A 119 22.97 9.92 6.27
CA ARG A 119 22.25 8.70 5.90
C ARG A 119 20.99 9.05 5.14
N HIS A 120 20.64 8.21 4.17
CA HIS A 120 19.46 8.41 3.34
C HIS A 120 18.55 7.19 3.34
N VAL A 121 17.26 7.44 3.17
CA VAL A 121 16.33 6.47 2.61
C VAL A 121 16.26 6.70 1.11
N ASN A 122 16.62 5.69 0.35
CA ASN A 122 16.42 5.65 -1.09
C ASN A 122 15.17 4.81 -1.36
N CYS A 123 14.15 5.40 -1.98
CA CYS A 123 12.95 4.68 -2.38
C CYS A 123 12.91 4.62 -3.90
N ILE A 124 12.78 3.42 -4.46
CA ILE A 124 12.38 3.22 -5.85
C ILE A 124 10.95 2.70 -5.88
N ALA A 125 10.23 2.97 -6.96
CA ALA A 125 8.87 2.47 -7.13
C ALA A 125 8.70 1.80 -8.48
N VAL A 126 8.06 0.64 -8.47
CA VAL A 126 7.70 -0.13 -9.66
C VAL A 126 6.27 -0.63 -9.55
N SER A 127 5.62 -0.83 -10.69
CA SER A 127 4.30 -1.45 -10.78
C SER A 127 4.39 -2.75 -11.55
N THR A 128 3.44 -3.65 -11.35
CA THR A 128 3.38 -4.92 -12.07
C THR A 128 2.00 -5.08 -12.71
N VAL A 129 1.92 -5.72 -13.87
CA VAL A 129 0.62 -5.94 -14.53
C VAL A 129 -0.30 -6.88 -13.75
N CYS A 130 0.22 -7.67 -12.79
CA CYS A 130 -0.62 -8.53 -11.94
C CYS A 130 -1.49 -7.74 -10.95
N SER A 131 -1.30 -6.43 -10.85
CA SER A 131 -2.17 -5.52 -10.11
C SER A 131 -3.33 -4.94 -10.92
N GLY A 132 -3.49 -5.39 -12.18
CA GLY A 132 -4.40 -4.75 -13.13
C GLY A 132 -3.85 -3.44 -13.71
N THR A 133 -2.58 -3.09 -13.45
CA THR A 133 -1.89 -1.99 -14.14
C THR A 133 -1.76 -2.29 -15.64
N PRO A 134 -2.38 -1.50 -16.53
CA PRO A 134 -2.29 -1.73 -17.96
C PRO A 134 -0.85 -1.52 -18.47
N PRO A 135 -0.35 -2.34 -19.42
CA PRO A 135 0.96 -2.11 -20.04
C PRO A 135 1.09 -0.73 -20.71
N SER A 136 -0.02 -0.12 -21.14
CA SER A 136 -0.07 1.22 -21.74
C SER A 136 0.30 2.35 -20.77
N TRP A 137 0.28 2.09 -19.46
CA TRP A 137 0.72 3.03 -18.42
C TRP A 137 2.23 3.05 -18.24
N ARG A 138 2.97 2.19 -18.95
CA ARG A 138 4.44 2.20 -18.96
C ARG A 138 4.96 3.50 -19.57
N ALA A 139 5.81 4.20 -18.84
CA ALA A 139 6.53 5.34 -19.37
C ALA A 139 7.51 4.92 -20.48
N THR A 140 7.72 5.80 -21.46
CA THR A 140 8.75 5.64 -22.50
C THR A 140 9.67 6.85 -22.49
N SER A 141 10.58 6.97 -23.46
CA SER A 141 11.38 8.20 -23.61
C SER A 141 10.54 9.43 -23.96
N THR A 142 9.31 9.24 -24.47
CA THR A 142 8.44 10.31 -24.96
C THR A 142 7.03 10.30 -24.35
N GLN A 143 6.72 9.30 -23.54
CA GLN A 143 5.40 9.13 -22.93
C GLN A 143 5.53 9.11 -21.41
N SER A 144 4.69 9.92 -20.75
CA SER A 144 4.52 9.91 -19.31
C SER A 144 3.93 8.60 -18.81
N GLY A 145 4.29 8.18 -17.61
CA GLY A 145 3.73 6.97 -17.01
C GLY A 145 4.53 6.53 -15.80
N MET A 146 4.62 5.21 -15.61
CA MET A 146 5.30 4.56 -14.49
C MET A 146 6.27 3.48 -14.98
N VAL A 147 7.10 2.96 -14.07
CA VAL A 147 7.89 1.75 -14.34
C VAL A 147 6.98 0.52 -14.21
N VAL A 148 6.43 0.05 -15.34
CA VAL A 148 5.53 -1.12 -15.36
C VAL A 148 6.29 -2.39 -15.76
N LEU A 149 6.43 -3.31 -14.81
CA LEU A 149 6.98 -4.64 -14.99
C LEU A 149 5.87 -5.63 -15.44
N PRO A 150 6.18 -6.63 -16.29
CA PRO A 150 5.24 -7.70 -16.61
C PRO A 150 4.94 -8.61 -15.40
N ALA A 151 4.04 -9.60 -15.59
CA ALA A 151 3.53 -10.44 -14.50
C ALA A 151 4.63 -11.24 -13.79
N ILE A 152 4.36 -11.61 -12.54
CA ILE A 152 5.22 -12.44 -11.67
C ILE A 152 4.54 -13.80 -11.50
N GLU A 153 4.67 -14.65 -12.51
CA GLU A 153 3.87 -15.87 -12.68
C GLU A 153 4.71 -17.16 -12.85
N SER A 154 6.02 -17.04 -12.75
CA SER A 154 6.98 -18.16 -12.79
C SER A 154 8.34 -17.70 -12.28
N SER A 155 9.21 -18.62 -11.87
CA SER A 155 10.58 -18.28 -11.45
C SER A 155 11.40 -17.63 -12.58
N THR A 156 11.13 -17.96 -13.85
CA THR A 156 11.73 -17.26 -15.00
C THR A 156 11.21 -15.81 -15.11
N ALA A 157 9.93 -15.58 -14.83
CA ALA A 157 9.39 -14.24 -14.77
C ALA A 157 10.04 -13.45 -13.62
N VAL A 158 10.16 -14.05 -12.43
CA VAL A 158 10.81 -13.48 -11.24
C VAL A 158 12.23 -13.02 -11.59
N GLN A 159 13.06 -13.88 -12.17
CA GLN A 159 14.42 -13.53 -12.63
C GLN A 159 14.44 -12.24 -13.46
N LYS A 160 13.56 -12.17 -14.47
CA LYS A 160 13.47 -11.00 -15.35
C LYS A 160 12.97 -9.74 -14.63
N ARG A 161 12.19 -9.87 -13.56
CA ARG A 161 11.77 -8.72 -12.74
C ARG A 161 12.90 -8.24 -11.84
N VAL A 162 13.68 -9.15 -11.26
CA VAL A 162 14.87 -8.81 -10.48
C VAL A 162 15.86 -8.04 -11.36
N GLU A 163 16.13 -8.51 -12.58
CA GLU A 163 16.99 -7.82 -13.56
C GLU A 163 16.47 -6.42 -13.94
N ALA A 164 15.17 -6.29 -14.16
CA ALA A 164 14.56 -5.00 -14.45
C ALA A 164 14.66 -4.03 -13.25
N THR A 165 14.50 -4.55 -12.02
CA THR A 165 14.66 -3.77 -10.79
C THR A 165 16.12 -3.35 -10.58
N ALA A 166 17.07 -4.24 -10.86
CA ALA A 166 18.50 -3.95 -10.85
C ALA A 166 18.85 -2.81 -11.83
N SER A 167 18.20 -2.78 -13.00
CA SER A 167 18.38 -1.71 -13.99
C SER A 167 17.90 -0.36 -13.47
N VAL A 168 16.79 -0.31 -12.71
CA VAL A 168 16.32 0.90 -12.03
C VAL A 168 17.32 1.37 -10.99
N LEU A 169 17.85 0.46 -10.16
CA LEU A 169 18.88 0.81 -9.17
C LEU A 169 20.16 1.34 -9.82
N HIS A 170 20.60 0.69 -10.91
CA HIS A 170 21.78 1.12 -11.67
C HIS A 170 21.62 2.52 -12.24
N ALA A 171 20.44 2.84 -12.81
CA ALA A 171 20.15 4.17 -13.35
C ALA A 171 20.15 5.28 -12.29
N ASN A 172 20.06 4.94 -11.00
CA ASN A 172 20.11 5.85 -9.87
C ASN A 172 21.43 5.81 -9.10
N ASP A 173 22.46 5.12 -9.63
CA ASP A 173 23.75 4.89 -8.95
C ASP A 173 23.61 4.23 -7.56
N LEU A 174 22.52 3.49 -7.33
CA LEU A 174 22.25 2.78 -6.08
C LEU A 174 22.94 1.42 -6.09
N LYS A 175 24.20 1.39 -5.66
CA LYS A 175 25.00 0.16 -5.58
C LYS A 175 24.93 -0.46 -4.19
N TRP A 176 24.84 -1.78 -4.14
CA TRP A 176 24.97 -2.56 -2.92
C TRP A 176 26.46 -2.89 -2.64
N PRO A 177 26.96 -2.81 -1.39
CA PRO A 177 26.25 -2.42 -0.16
C PRO A 177 25.99 -0.91 -0.07
N HIS A 178 24.82 -0.53 0.43
CA HIS A 178 24.34 0.86 0.52
C HIS A 178 25.06 1.72 1.57
N ARG A 179 26.21 1.29 2.06
CA ARG A 179 27.10 2.00 3.01
C ARG A 179 26.42 2.54 4.27
N GLY A 180 25.21 2.09 4.63
CA GLY A 180 24.40 2.57 5.76
C GLY A 180 23.21 3.48 5.39
N ASP A 181 23.01 3.77 4.10
CA ASP A 181 21.71 4.20 3.57
C ASP A 181 20.76 2.99 3.53
N LEU A 182 19.45 3.26 3.58
CA LEU A 182 18.39 2.27 3.47
C LEU A 182 17.83 2.24 2.04
N LEU A 183 17.55 1.05 1.52
CA LEU A 183 16.86 0.87 0.24
C LEU A 183 15.44 0.33 0.42
N VAL A 184 14.45 1.10 0.00
CA VAL A 184 13.04 0.74 -0.01
C VAL A 184 12.59 0.47 -1.44
N LEU A 185 11.94 -0.67 -1.64
CA LEU A 185 11.20 -0.98 -2.86
C LEU A 185 9.71 -0.79 -2.61
N SER A 186 9.13 0.28 -3.15
CA SER A 186 7.67 0.42 -3.26
C SER A 186 7.21 -0.37 -4.48
N ILE A 187 6.32 -1.34 -4.29
CA ILE A 187 5.85 -2.19 -5.38
C ILE A 187 4.33 -2.28 -5.42
N HIS A 188 3.77 -1.90 -6.56
CA HIS A 188 2.34 -2.00 -6.83
C HIS A 188 2.06 -3.34 -7.54
N TRP A 189 1.52 -4.31 -6.81
CA TRP A 189 1.43 -5.71 -7.24
C TRP A 189 0.29 -6.50 -6.61
N GLY A 190 0.02 -7.68 -7.19
CA GLY A 190 -0.98 -8.60 -6.69
C GLY A 190 -2.41 -8.13 -6.94
N PRO A 191 -3.39 -9.06 -6.89
CA PRO A 191 -4.77 -8.73 -7.19
C PRO A 191 -5.41 -7.85 -6.11
N ASN A 192 -6.27 -6.93 -6.55
CA ASN A 192 -7.13 -6.13 -5.69
C ASN A 192 -8.15 -7.05 -5.00
N TRP A 193 -8.39 -6.86 -3.70
CA TRP A 193 -9.46 -7.55 -2.96
C TRP A 193 -9.37 -9.08 -2.91
N ALA A 194 -8.17 -9.64 -3.13
CA ALA A 194 -7.88 -11.07 -3.30
C ALA A 194 -8.20 -11.97 -2.08
N TYR A 195 -8.67 -11.41 -0.96
CA TYR A 195 -9.15 -12.22 0.15
C TYR A 195 -10.41 -13.02 -0.11
N ARG A 196 -11.24 -12.57 -1.06
CA ARG A 196 -12.64 -13.00 -1.09
C ARG A 196 -13.00 -13.87 -2.28
N GLU A 197 -12.34 -13.73 -3.44
CA GLU A 197 -12.85 -14.33 -4.68
C GLU A 197 -11.84 -15.10 -5.54
N HIS A 198 -10.53 -14.90 -5.37
CA HIS A 198 -9.51 -15.60 -6.14
C HIS A 198 -8.43 -16.19 -5.24
N ASP A 199 -8.26 -17.51 -5.33
CA ASP A 199 -7.08 -18.18 -4.79
C ASP A 199 -5.86 -17.75 -5.61
N ASP A 200 -5.11 -16.79 -5.08
CA ASP A 200 -3.87 -16.29 -5.68
C ASP A 200 -2.61 -16.87 -5.00
N THR A 201 -2.76 -18.02 -4.32
CA THR A 201 -1.69 -18.65 -3.53
C THR A 201 -0.47 -19.03 -4.39
N GLN A 202 -0.70 -19.46 -5.64
CA GLN A 202 0.39 -19.78 -6.56
C GLN A 202 1.18 -18.53 -6.95
N GLU A 203 0.50 -17.47 -7.39
CA GLU A 203 1.14 -16.20 -7.73
C GLU A 203 1.77 -15.53 -6.51
N GLN A 204 1.20 -15.73 -5.32
CA GLN A 204 1.78 -15.28 -4.05
C GLN A 204 3.14 -15.93 -3.80
N THR A 205 3.31 -17.20 -4.15
CA THR A 205 4.61 -17.89 -4.05
C THR A 205 5.68 -17.21 -4.91
N PHE A 206 5.34 -16.79 -6.14
CA PHE A 206 6.28 -16.06 -7.00
C PHE A 206 6.53 -14.62 -6.57
N ARG A 207 5.54 -13.94 -5.97
CA ARG A 207 5.76 -12.62 -5.34
C ARG A 207 6.71 -12.71 -4.15
N ARG A 208 6.58 -13.76 -3.34
CA ARG A 208 7.51 -14.09 -2.25
C ARG A 208 8.91 -14.38 -2.78
N GLU A 209 9.04 -15.21 -3.81
CA GLU A 209 10.32 -15.47 -4.48
C GLU A 209 10.96 -14.16 -4.97
N TYR A 210 10.20 -13.27 -5.61
CA TYR A 210 10.70 -11.96 -6.04
C TYR A 210 11.16 -11.10 -4.86
N ALA A 211 10.37 -11.01 -3.77
CA ALA A 211 10.73 -10.22 -2.59
C ALA A 211 12.05 -10.69 -1.96
N HIS A 212 12.21 -12.01 -1.82
CA HIS A 212 13.45 -12.59 -1.28
C HIS A 212 14.63 -12.29 -2.19
N ARG A 213 14.46 -12.42 -3.51
CA ARG A 213 15.53 -12.20 -4.48
C ARG A 213 15.95 -10.74 -4.61
N VAL A 214 15.04 -9.77 -4.48
CA VAL A 214 15.47 -8.36 -4.45
C VAL A 214 16.21 -8.00 -3.15
N ILE A 215 15.94 -8.70 -2.06
CA ILE A 215 16.72 -8.57 -0.82
C ILE A 215 18.12 -9.19 -1.02
N ASP A 216 18.17 -10.44 -1.48
CA ASP A 216 19.42 -11.21 -1.61
C ASP A 216 20.36 -10.68 -2.69
N GLU A 217 19.82 -10.29 -3.85
CA GLU A 217 20.64 -9.92 -5.02
C GLU A 217 20.82 -8.41 -5.17
N LEU A 218 19.85 -7.61 -4.69
CA LEU A 218 19.85 -6.16 -4.91
C LEU A 218 20.02 -5.35 -3.63
N GLY A 219 20.01 -6.00 -2.45
CA GLY A 219 20.23 -5.32 -1.18
C GLY A 219 19.05 -4.48 -0.69
N VAL A 220 17.82 -4.78 -1.15
CA VAL A 220 16.62 -4.11 -0.63
C VAL A 220 16.47 -4.38 0.87
N ASP A 221 16.21 -3.33 1.65
CA ASP A 221 16.05 -3.41 3.11
C ASP A 221 14.58 -3.50 3.55
N LEU A 222 13.66 -2.99 2.74
CA LEU A 222 12.21 -2.99 3.00
C LEU A 222 11.46 -3.12 1.68
N VAL A 223 10.56 -4.11 1.59
CA VAL A 223 9.59 -4.23 0.49
C VAL A 223 8.25 -3.68 0.98
N TYR A 224 7.81 -2.59 0.37
CA TYR A 224 6.54 -1.92 0.62
C TYR A 224 5.55 -2.23 -0.51
N GLY A 225 4.82 -3.33 -0.36
CA GLY A 225 3.80 -3.76 -1.32
C GLY A 225 2.47 -3.03 -1.14
N HIS A 226 1.79 -2.72 -2.24
CA HIS A 226 0.46 -2.10 -2.28
C HIS A 226 -0.32 -2.52 -3.55
N SER A 227 -1.55 -2.00 -3.73
CA SER A 227 -2.59 -2.38 -4.72
C SER A 227 -3.69 -3.31 -4.22
N SER A 228 -3.46 -4.06 -3.14
CA SER A 228 -4.47 -5.01 -2.64
C SER A 228 -5.73 -4.34 -2.09
N HIS A 229 -5.66 -3.04 -1.75
CA HIS A 229 -6.69 -2.24 -1.05
C HIS A 229 -7.15 -2.78 0.31
N HIS A 230 -6.46 -3.81 0.78
CA HIS A 230 -6.54 -4.32 2.13
C HIS A 230 -5.13 -4.68 2.58
N ILE A 231 -4.92 -4.70 3.89
CA ILE A 231 -3.67 -5.21 4.44
C ILE A 231 -3.53 -6.68 4.02
N ARG A 232 -2.37 -7.06 3.48
CA ARG A 232 -1.86 -8.41 3.26
C ARG A 232 -0.87 -8.81 4.33
N GLY A 233 -0.53 -10.09 4.36
CA GLY A 233 0.43 -10.62 5.30
C GLY A 233 1.78 -9.94 5.21
N MET A 234 2.56 -10.10 6.27
CA MET A 234 3.92 -9.58 6.37
C MET A 234 4.88 -10.70 6.69
N GLU A 235 6.10 -10.56 6.20
CA GLU A 235 7.16 -11.54 6.38
C GLU A 235 8.44 -10.84 6.85
N LEU A 236 9.16 -11.50 7.75
CA LEU A 236 10.53 -11.17 8.09
C LEU A 236 11.47 -12.11 7.37
N TYR A 237 12.24 -11.60 6.41
CA TYR A 237 13.22 -12.38 5.64
C TYR A 237 14.62 -11.82 5.86
N ARG A 238 15.54 -12.61 6.42
CA ARG A 238 16.88 -12.15 6.85
C ARG A 238 16.86 -10.88 7.72
N GLY A 239 15.83 -10.75 8.57
CA GLY A 239 15.63 -9.56 9.39
C GLY A 239 15.09 -8.34 8.63
N LYS A 240 14.77 -8.45 7.34
CA LYS A 240 14.16 -7.40 6.50
C LYS A 240 12.65 -7.56 6.46
N LEU A 241 11.92 -6.46 6.56
CA LEU A 241 10.47 -6.49 6.52
C LEU A 241 9.97 -6.53 5.06
N ILE A 242 9.04 -7.43 4.79
CA ILE A 242 8.26 -7.50 3.56
C ILE A 242 6.80 -7.30 3.95
N VAL A 243 6.17 -6.26 3.40
CA VAL A 243 4.73 -6.04 3.48
C VAL A 243 4.15 -6.40 2.12
N TYR A 244 3.37 -7.48 2.02
CA TYR A 244 2.83 -7.90 0.71
C TYR A 244 1.75 -6.95 0.18
N GLY A 245 1.11 -6.19 1.06
CA GLY A 245 0.07 -5.23 0.73
C GLY A 245 -0.26 -4.39 1.95
N ALA A 246 0.02 -3.09 1.91
CA ALA A 246 -0.21 -2.21 3.05
C ALA A 246 -1.68 -1.77 3.20
N GLY A 247 -2.53 -2.10 2.21
CA GLY A 247 -3.88 -1.57 2.09
C GLY A 247 -3.89 -0.06 1.82
N ASP A 248 -5.06 0.54 2.02
CA ASP A 248 -5.25 1.97 1.82
C ASP A 248 -5.16 2.72 3.14
N LEU A 249 -4.53 3.90 3.12
CA LEU A 249 -4.59 4.83 4.24
C LEU A 249 -5.85 5.71 4.18
N VAL A 250 -6.13 6.27 3.01
CA VAL A 250 -7.33 7.05 2.70
C VAL A 250 -7.78 6.63 1.31
N ASN A 251 -9.08 6.35 1.14
CA ASN A 251 -9.68 6.01 -0.14
C ASN A 251 -11.13 6.51 -0.22
N ASP A 252 -11.75 6.41 -1.39
CA ASP A 252 -13.17 6.74 -1.60
C ASP A 252 -14.05 5.53 -1.91
N TYR A 253 -13.55 4.32 -1.63
CA TYR A 253 -14.23 3.06 -1.96
C TYR A 253 -15.50 2.82 -1.11
N GLU A 254 -15.76 3.65 -0.11
CA GLU A 254 -16.96 3.52 0.71
C GLU A 254 -18.24 3.73 -0.10
N GLY A 255 -19.04 2.67 -0.21
CA GLY A 255 -20.27 2.66 -1.01
C GLY A 255 -20.06 2.22 -2.46
N PHE A 256 -18.82 1.90 -2.87
CA PHE A 256 -18.56 1.21 -4.13
C PHE A 256 -19.19 -0.20 -4.09
N LYS A 257 -19.98 -0.53 -5.13
CA LYS A 257 -20.51 -1.87 -5.36
C LYS A 257 -19.84 -2.45 -6.60
N ASN A 258 -18.87 -3.31 -6.41
CA ASN A 258 -18.45 -4.22 -7.47
C ASN A 258 -19.38 -5.43 -7.44
N HIS A 259 -19.77 -5.95 -8.61
CA HIS A 259 -20.57 -7.18 -8.67
C HIS A 259 -19.80 -8.41 -8.13
N ALA A 260 -18.47 -8.28 -8.06
CA ALA A 260 -17.49 -9.19 -7.47
C ALA A 260 -17.00 -8.72 -6.08
N ASP A 261 -17.69 -7.77 -5.42
CA ASP A 261 -17.38 -7.39 -4.03
C ASP A 261 -18.62 -7.55 -3.18
N THR A 262 -18.72 -8.71 -2.50
CA THR A 262 -19.76 -8.91 -1.49
C THR A 262 -19.50 -8.13 -0.21
N VAL A 263 -18.29 -7.62 0.01
CA VAL A 263 -17.93 -6.82 1.18
C VAL A 263 -16.81 -5.83 0.82
N TYR A 264 -16.90 -4.59 1.27
CA TYR A 264 -15.83 -3.59 1.19
C TYR A 264 -14.99 -3.65 2.47
N ASN A 265 -13.65 -3.72 2.38
CA ASN A 265 -12.81 -3.68 3.58
C ASN A 265 -12.52 -2.22 3.97
N THR A 266 -13.03 -1.81 5.12
CA THR A 266 -12.76 -0.48 5.70
C THR A 266 -11.50 -0.48 6.57
N LEU A 267 -10.96 -1.65 6.95
CA LEU A 267 -9.82 -1.76 7.85
C LEU A 267 -8.49 -1.48 7.14
N GLY A 268 -7.70 -0.58 7.72
CA GLY A 268 -6.32 -0.27 7.36
C GLY A 268 -5.43 -0.21 8.61
N ALA A 269 -4.19 0.25 8.45
CA ALA A 269 -3.28 0.48 9.56
C ALA A 269 -2.20 1.49 9.16
N LEU A 270 -1.69 2.20 10.16
CA LEU A 270 -0.40 2.88 10.06
C LEU A 270 0.70 1.89 10.45
N PHE A 271 1.74 1.80 9.63
CA PHE A 271 2.90 0.95 9.87
C PHE A 271 4.01 1.81 10.45
N LEU A 272 4.30 1.64 11.74
CA LEU A 272 5.41 2.29 12.41
C LEU A 272 6.59 1.31 12.41
N VAL A 273 7.57 1.58 11.55
CA VAL A 273 8.70 0.68 11.29
C VAL A 273 9.99 1.33 11.77
N ASP A 274 10.67 0.67 12.71
CA ASP A 274 12.01 1.03 13.14
C ASP A 274 13.02 0.03 12.60
N VAL A 275 14.10 0.55 12.02
CA VAL A 275 15.11 -0.23 11.31
C VAL A 275 16.50 0.18 11.80
N ASN A 276 17.34 -0.82 12.10
CA ASN A 276 18.74 -0.63 12.46
C ASN A 276 19.66 -1.37 11.47
N GLY A 277 20.50 -0.63 10.74
CA GLY A 277 21.39 -1.22 9.74
C GLY A 277 20.65 -2.01 8.66
N GLY A 278 19.43 -1.58 8.33
CA GLY A 278 18.53 -2.27 7.41
C GLY A 278 17.75 -3.44 8.03
N THR A 279 17.97 -3.81 9.29
CA THR A 279 17.21 -4.89 9.96
C THR A 279 16.07 -4.32 10.79
N LEU A 280 14.91 -4.96 10.80
CA LEU A 280 13.75 -4.55 11.58
C LEU A 280 14.06 -4.66 13.08
N SER A 281 13.95 -3.54 13.80
CA SER A 281 14.05 -3.53 15.26
C SER A 281 12.68 -3.49 15.94
N GLN A 282 11.70 -2.80 15.35
CA GLN A 282 10.34 -2.72 15.87
C GLN A 282 9.34 -2.50 14.75
N LEU A 283 8.20 -3.17 14.84
CA LEU A 283 7.02 -2.93 14.01
C LEU A 283 5.82 -2.74 14.94
N CYS A 284 5.17 -1.59 14.84
CA CYS A 284 3.89 -1.32 15.50
C CYS A 284 2.85 -0.99 14.43
N LEU A 285 1.71 -1.68 14.49
CA LEU A 285 0.55 -1.34 13.67
C LEU A 285 -0.42 -0.53 14.51
N VAL A 286 -0.82 0.64 14.01
CA VAL A 286 -1.94 1.41 14.58
C VAL A 286 -3.16 1.14 13.70
N PRO A 287 -4.11 0.29 14.12
CA PRO A 287 -5.23 -0.07 13.27
C PRO A 287 -6.15 1.11 13.04
N THR A 288 -6.56 1.27 11.79
CA THR A 288 -7.45 2.34 11.35
C THR A 288 -8.63 1.77 10.59
N PHE A 289 -9.68 2.55 10.42
CA PHE A 289 -10.75 2.22 9.51
C PHE A 289 -11.30 3.46 8.82
N MET A 290 -11.78 3.28 7.60
CA MET A 290 -12.51 4.29 6.86
C MET A 290 -13.99 4.27 7.24
N ASN A 291 -14.53 5.43 7.60
CA ASN A 291 -15.96 5.61 7.90
C ASN A 291 -16.43 6.97 7.42
N ARG A 292 -17.42 6.97 6.53
CA ARG A 292 -17.90 8.12 5.76
C ARG A 292 -16.76 8.91 5.14
N LEU A 293 -15.82 8.22 4.48
CA LEU A 293 -14.63 8.81 3.85
C LEU A 293 -13.64 9.50 4.82
N SER A 294 -13.78 9.25 6.12
CA SER A 294 -12.90 9.78 7.17
C SER A 294 -12.08 8.67 7.81
N LEU A 295 -10.78 8.90 7.95
CA LEU A 295 -9.85 7.99 8.60
C LEU A 295 -9.99 8.04 10.13
N GLN A 296 -10.35 6.91 10.74
CA GLN A 296 -10.58 6.81 12.19
C GLN A 296 -9.69 5.71 12.80
N ARG A 297 -9.26 5.87 14.06
CA ARG A 297 -8.57 4.79 14.77
C ARG A 297 -9.57 3.76 15.26
N VAL A 298 -9.20 2.49 15.16
CA VAL A 298 -9.96 1.42 15.80
C VAL A 298 -9.78 1.55 17.32
N LYS A 299 -10.89 1.76 18.04
CA LYS A 299 -10.95 1.79 19.50
C LYS A 299 -11.86 0.65 19.97
N LYS A 300 -11.66 0.13 21.19
CA LYS A 300 -12.47 -0.97 21.75
C LYS A 300 -13.98 -0.71 21.67
N GLN A 301 -14.41 0.53 21.96
CA GLN A 301 -15.82 0.95 21.85
C GLN A 301 -16.32 1.05 20.40
N SER A 302 -15.42 1.30 19.45
CA SER A 302 -15.75 1.34 18.01
C SER A 302 -16.01 -0.07 17.48
N TYR A 303 -15.29 -1.09 17.99
CA TYR A 303 -15.50 -2.50 17.64
C TYR A 303 -16.91 -2.98 17.98
N GLU A 304 -17.45 -2.58 19.14
CA GLU A 304 -18.78 -3.00 19.61
C GLU A 304 -19.96 -2.35 18.86
N ARG A 305 -19.75 -1.16 18.25
CA ARG A 305 -20.79 -0.45 17.46
C ARG A 305 -20.68 -0.67 15.96
N TRP A 306 -19.71 -1.48 15.53
CA TRP A 306 -19.39 -1.65 14.12
C TRP A 306 -20.47 -2.51 13.43
N ASP A 307 -20.89 -2.12 12.22
CA ASP A 307 -22.01 -2.74 11.51
C ASP A 307 -21.61 -4.10 10.90
N PRO A 308 -22.08 -5.24 11.46
CA PRO A 308 -21.72 -6.60 11.02
C PRO A 308 -22.17 -6.94 9.60
N ILE A 309 -22.99 -6.11 8.96
CA ILE A 309 -23.40 -6.32 7.57
C ILE A 309 -22.33 -5.81 6.60
N ARG A 310 -21.59 -4.74 6.95
CA ARG A 310 -20.46 -4.21 6.16
C ARG A 310 -19.09 -4.70 6.64
N SER A 311 -18.99 -5.15 7.89
CA SER A 311 -17.74 -5.61 8.51
C SER A 311 -17.59 -7.14 8.60
N ARG A 312 -18.49 -7.89 7.96
CA ARG A 312 -18.65 -9.36 8.08
C ARG A 312 -17.39 -10.20 7.78
N THR A 313 -16.29 -9.59 7.34
CA THR A 313 -15.00 -10.24 7.06
C THR A 313 -13.96 -10.06 8.18
N VAL A 314 -14.30 -9.34 9.25
CA VAL A 314 -13.37 -9.02 10.36
C VAL A 314 -13.95 -9.46 11.71
N GLU A 315 -14.94 -10.36 11.72
CA GLU A 315 -15.26 -11.12 12.93
C GLU A 315 -14.26 -12.28 13.06
N TYR A 316 -13.01 -11.93 13.37
CA TYR A 316 -12.11 -12.88 14.01
C TYR A 316 -12.44 -12.88 15.50
N PRO A 317 -12.82 -14.02 16.10
CA PRO A 317 -13.23 -14.09 17.51
C PRO A 317 -12.13 -13.59 18.48
N ASN A 318 -10.89 -13.46 18.00
CA ASN A 318 -9.71 -13.07 18.76
C ASN A 318 -9.22 -11.63 18.47
N GLY A 319 -9.94 -10.82 17.66
CA GLY A 319 -9.63 -9.41 17.40
C GLY A 319 -8.72 -9.10 16.20
N VAL A 320 -8.36 -7.82 16.02
CA VAL A 320 -7.60 -7.29 14.87
C VAL A 320 -6.17 -7.84 14.77
N THR A 321 -5.52 -8.11 15.91
CA THR A 321 -4.17 -8.68 15.93
C THR A 321 -4.14 -10.08 15.35
N GLU A 322 -5.06 -10.97 15.76
CA GLU A 322 -5.11 -12.33 15.20
C GLU A 322 -5.44 -12.30 13.71
N PHE A 323 -6.28 -11.36 13.27
CA PHE A 323 -6.52 -11.15 11.85
C PHE A 323 -5.22 -10.91 11.08
N PHE A 324 -4.38 -9.95 11.50
CA PHE A 324 -3.11 -9.68 10.83
C PHE A 324 -2.12 -10.86 10.89
N ASN A 325 -2.08 -11.59 12.00
CA ASN A 325 -1.20 -12.75 12.15
C ASN A 325 -1.60 -13.87 11.21
N GLU A 326 -2.90 -14.16 11.08
CA GLU A 326 -3.39 -15.16 10.13
C GLU A 326 -3.05 -14.78 8.69
N LEU A 327 -3.23 -13.52 8.31
CA LEU A 327 -2.85 -13.03 6.98
C LEU A 327 -1.37 -13.24 6.71
N SER A 328 -0.53 -12.97 7.71
CA SER A 328 0.91 -13.18 7.63
C SER A 328 1.25 -14.65 7.44
N ARG A 329 0.65 -15.57 8.21
CA ARG A 329 0.83 -17.02 8.03
C ARG A 329 0.40 -17.49 6.64
N ARG A 330 -0.78 -17.04 6.17
CA ARG A 330 -1.30 -17.42 4.84
C ARG A 330 -0.38 -16.95 3.71
N ASP A 331 0.04 -15.69 3.70
CA ASP A 331 0.82 -15.12 2.59
C ASP A 331 2.28 -15.60 2.56
N VAL A 332 2.79 -16.20 3.65
CA VAL A 332 4.06 -16.95 3.65
C VAL A 332 3.90 -18.45 3.33
N GLY A 333 2.68 -18.92 3.10
CA GLY A 333 2.39 -20.31 2.72
C GLY A 333 2.26 -21.28 3.90
N LEU A 334 1.92 -20.79 5.10
CA LEU A 334 1.56 -21.64 6.25
C LEU A 334 0.03 -21.79 6.30
N ASP A 335 -0.47 -23.03 6.30
CA ASP A 335 -1.89 -23.34 6.50
C ASP A 335 -2.23 -23.34 8.00
N ARG A 336 -3.51 -23.13 8.36
CA ARG A 336 -4.04 -23.10 9.73
C ARG A 336 -3.74 -24.37 10.54
N SER A 337 -3.41 -25.49 9.90
CA SER A 337 -3.08 -26.77 10.54
C SER A 337 -1.60 -26.98 10.86
N ASP A 338 -0.69 -26.18 10.30
CA ASP A 338 0.76 -26.36 10.46
C ASP A 338 1.34 -25.41 11.53
N THR A 339 0.81 -25.52 12.76
CA THR A 339 1.33 -24.76 13.91
C THR A 339 2.51 -25.44 14.60
N GLU A 340 2.90 -26.65 14.18
CA GLU A 340 4.08 -27.34 14.72
C GLU A 340 5.20 -27.53 13.69
N ALA A 341 6.39 -27.10 14.10
CA ALA A 341 7.70 -27.45 13.56
C ALA A 341 8.15 -26.81 12.23
N ARG A 342 8.65 -25.57 12.32
CA ARG A 342 9.82 -25.15 11.53
C ARG A 342 10.91 -24.61 12.46
N LYS A 343 11.82 -25.50 12.88
CA LYS A 343 13.14 -25.13 13.43
C LYS A 343 14.20 -25.51 12.41
N GLY A 344 14.69 -24.52 11.67
CA GLY A 344 15.90 -24.61 10.85
C GLY A 344 15.68 -24.30 9.37
N GLY A 345 16.39 -23.29 8.87
CA GLY A 345 16.50 -22.98 7.44
C GLY A 345 16.24 -21.50 7.13
N ASP A 346 16.96 -20.98 6.14
CA ASP A 346 17.04 -19.61 5.63
C ASP A 346 15.73 -19.10 4.97
N GLU A 347 14.57 -19.57 5.43
CA GLU A 347 13.24 -19.23 4.91
C GLU A 347 12.59 -18.16 5.80
N GLY A 348 11.98 -17.14 5.20
CA GLY A 348 11.38 -16.04 5.96
C GLY A 348 10.18 -16.47 6.80
N THR A 349 9.99 -15.77 7.91
CA THR A 349 9.00 -16.09 8.94
C THR A 349 7.81 -15.14 8.88
N PRO A 350 6.58 -15.60 9.15
CA PRO A 350 5.45 -14.67 9.26
C PRO A 350 5.73 -13.67 10.39
N VAL A 351 5.27 -12.44 10.22
CA VAL A 351 5.23 -11.47 11.33
C VAL A 351 4.11 -11.88 12.28
N GLU A 352 4.45 -12.02 13.56
CA GLU A 352 3.50 -12.27 14.64
C GLU A 352 3.42 -11.00 15.50
N LEU A 353 2.28 -10.32 15.42
CA LEU A 353 1.97 -9.15 16.23
C LEU A 353 1.43 -9.59 17.59
N HIS A 354 1.75 -8.80 18.60
CA HIS A 354 1.22 -8.94 19.96
C HIS A 354 0.37 -7.71 20.30
N VAL A 355 -0.67 -7.91 21.11
CA VAL A 355 -1.42 -6.79 21.68
C VAL A 355 -0.55 -6.19 22.78
N GLU A 356 -0.15 -4.94 22.62
CA GLU A 356 0.34 -4.12 23.74
C GLU A 356 -0.90 -3.48 24.38
N ASP A 357 -1.04 -3.60 25.70
CA ASP A 357 -2.11 -2.95 26.46
C ASP A 357 -1.89 -1.44 26.47
N GLU A 358 -2.33 -0.70 25.43
CA GLU A 358 -2.46 0.78 25.47
C GLU A 358 -3.45 1.37 24.43
#